data_AF-A0A534PK81-F1
#
_entry.id   AF-A0A534PK81-F1
#
_cell.length_a   1.000
_cell.length_b   1.000
_cell.length_c   1.000
_cell.angle_alpha   90.00
_cell.angle_beta   90.00
_cell.angle_gamma   90.00
#
_symmetry.space_group_name_H-M   'P 1'
#
loop_
_entity.id
_entity.type
_entity.pdbx_description
1 polymer ?
#
loop_
_entity_poly.entity_id
_entity_poly.type
_entity_poly.pdbx_seq_one_letter_code
_entity_poly.pdbx_strand_id
1 'polypeptide(L)'
;MKSLLITAAALLAAAGPSFAKQVRIPITYANDVPVPCADDRLRTCHNRWHPDIPAAAEVNSGDTVIFETRDAFDNPFNRRSTPATVAAANLNLIHPLTGPLYVRGAKRGDVLAVTMIDVGPGPDHFGYTVAVPGFGFLRDVFTDPAIVHWELGPLESDGKTRFATSRDLPGVRLPLHGFAGTIGVELGGPEIETAFTREEELRAKQGFVLPPEPRDAVPSNLCGPHGSAKDRCLRTIPPRENGGNTDVKQMVKGTTLLFPCFIEEGCGLSIGDVHWAQGDGEVSGTAIEMNAIVTVKVEVRKGQAAALNNWPRFESNRAGVLRELAPDNFVATMGIPVKPAGVVMAPEHWIDVNSAFLLLPPLRNESEDVTLAARDALLKMIALLTGPTSPAPSPLTAEQAYLLCSVACDLHISNLVDVPNYVVSNFLQLDVFRGPGE
;
A
#
# COMPACT_ATOMS: atom_id res chain seq x y z
N MET A 1 -19.77 31.18 66.73
CA MET A 1 -19.18 31.07 65.38
C MET A 1 -19.57 29.73 64.80
N LYS A 2 -20.54 29.69 63.87
CA LYS A 2 -20.93 28.46 63.15
C LYS A 2 -20.43 28.60 61.71
N SER A 3 -19.50 27.73 61.31
CA SER A 3 -18.95 27.68 59.95
C SER A 3 -20.01 27.30 58.93
N LEU A 4 -20.05 28.05 57.84
CA LEU A 4 -20.80 27.76 56.62
C LEU A 4 -19.91 26.87 55.74
N LEU A 5 -20.30 25.60 55.51
CA LEU A 5 -19.73 24.80 54.44
C LEU A 5 -20.42 25.17 53.13
N ILE A 6 -19.64 25.65 52.16
CA ILE A 6 -20.05 25.84 50.77
C ILE A 6 -19.60 24.60 50.01
N THR A 7 -20.53 23.72 49.66
CA THR A 7 -20.30 22.60 48.74
C THR A 7 -20.40 23.10 47.30
N ALA A 8 -19.28 23.08 46.58
CA ALA A 8 -19.25 23.31 45.14
C ALA A 8 -19.84 22.09 44.42
N ALA A 9 -20.98 22.28 43.75
CA ALA A 9 -21.57 21.28 42.87
C ALA A 9 -20.79 21.26 41.54
N ALA A 10 -20.06 20.18 41.30
CA ALA A 10 -19.50 19.89 39.99
C ALA A 10 -20.65 19.54 39.03
N LEU A 11 -20.87 20.37 38.00
CA LEU A 11 -21.68 19.97 36.86
C LEU A 11 -20.90 18.91 36.06
N LEU A 12 -21.21 17.63 36.29
CA LEU A 12 -20.99 16.62 35.27
C LEU A 12 -22.01 16.85 34.16
N ALA A 13 -21.54 17.38 33.03
CA ALA A 13 -22.30 17.29 31.78
C ALA A 13 -22.40 15.81 31.41
N ALA A 14 -23.57 15.22 31.60
CA ALA A 14 -23.87 13.88 31.13
C ALA A 14 -23.80 13.89 29.59
N ALA A 15 -22.78 13.25 29.04
CA ALA A 15 -22.72 12.93 27.62
C ALA A 15 -23.88 11.96 27.32
N GLY A 16 -24.89 12.44 26.61
CA GLY A 16 -25.96 11.58 26.09
C GLY A 16 -25.40 10.51 25.13
N PRO A 17 -26.17 9.46 24.83
CA PRO A 17 -25.73 8.42 23.89
C PRO A 17 -25.44 9.04 22.52
N SER A 18 -24.16 9.14 22.16
CA SER A 18 -23.74 9.51 20.81
C SER A 18 -23.97 8.30 19.93
N PHE A 19 -25.03 8.33 19.11
CA PHE A 19 -25.20 7.35 18.05
C PHE A 19 -24.03 7.46 17.08
N ALA A 20 -23.40 6.33 16.73
CA ALA A 20 -22.33 6.29 15.74
C ALA A 20 -22.82 6.91 14.43
N LYS A 21 -22.11 7.91 13.94
CA LYS A 21 -22.45 8.63 12.70
C LYS A 21 -21.68 8.02 11.54
N GLN A 22 -22.24 8.20 10.34
CA GLN A 22 -21.54 7.97 9.09
C GLN A 22 -21.07 9.32 8.54
N VAL A 23 -19.78 9.46 8.26
CA VAL A 23 -19.17 10.65 7.66
C VAL A 23 -18.52 10.26 6.34
N ARG A 24 -18.69 11.06 5.29
CA ARG A 24 -18.04 10.86 4.00
C ARG A 24 -16.99 11.95 3.79
N ILE A 25 -15.80 11.57 3.35
CA ILE A 25 -14.76 12.47 2.85
C ILE A 25 -14.75 12.33 1.32
N PRO A 26 -15.48 13.20 0.60
CA PRO A 26 -15.56 13.15 -0.85
C PRO A 26 -14.32 13.74 -1.51
N ILE A 27 -14.18 13.46 -2.81
CA ILE A 27 -13.19 14.08 -3.70
C ILE A 27 -13.87 14.74 -4.90
N THR A 28 -13.15 15.61 -5.61
CA THR A 28 -13.68 16.26 -6.82
C THR A 28 -13.59 15.33 -8.04
N TYR A 29 -14.67 15.20 -8.82
CA TYR A 29 -14.72 14.43 -10.06
C TYR A 29 -14.93 15.32 -11.29
N ALA A 30 -14.47 14.83 -12.44
CA ALA A 30 -14.83 15.30 -13.77
C ALA A 30 -15.17 14.08 -14.64
N ASN A 31 -16.44 13.95 -15.06
CA ASN A 31 -16.93 12.82 -15.87
C ASN A 31 -16.62 11.45 -15.25
N ASP A 32 -17.01 11.25 -13.98
CA ASP A 32 -16.80 10.02 -13.21
C ASP A 32 -15.34 9.62 -12.96
N VAL A 33 -14.37 10.47 -13.30
CA VAL A 33 -12.95 10.28 -12.95
C VAL A 33 -12.54 11.33 -11.91
N PRO A 34 -11.87 10.96 -10.81
CA PRO A 34 -11.35 11.96 -9.88
C PRO A 34 -10.34 12.90 -10.55
N VAL A 35 -10.43 14.19 -10.27
CA VAL A 35 -9.43 15.16 -10.73
C VAL A 35 -8.13 15.01 -9.94
N PRO A 36 -6.96 15.39 -10.47
CA PRO A 36 -5.68 15.31 -9.73
C PRO A 36 -5.74 15.95 -8.33
N CYS A 37 -4.92 15.47 -7.41
CA CYS A 37 -4.89 15.89 -6.01
C CYS A 37 -4.71 17.41 -5.86
N ALA A 38 -3.84 18.01 -6.68
CA ALA A 38 -3.60 19.46 -6.70
C ALA A 38 -4.80 20.29 -7.19
N ASP A 39 -5.69 19.67 -7.98
CA ASP A 39 -6.90 20.29 -8.54
C ASP A 39 -8.15 20.05 -7.67
N ASP A 40 -8.01 19.32 -6.55
CA ASP A 40 -9.11 19.01 -5.66
C ASP A 40 -9.63 20.26 -4.93
N ARG A 41 -10.80 20.73 -5.35
CA ARG A 41 -11.44 21.93 -4.79
C ARG A 41 -11.90 21.74 -3.36
N LEU A 42 -12.11 20.49 -2.94
CA LEU A 42 -12.52 20.14 -1.59
C LEU A 42 -11.35 20.13 -0.61
N ARG A 43 -10.11 20.14 -1.13
CA ARG A 43 -8.85 20.12 -0.34
C ARG A 43 -8.82 18.97 0.67
N THR A 44 -9.36 17.83 0.28
CA THR A 44 -9.37 16.59 1.06
C THR A 44 -8.19 15.67 0.71
N CYS A 45 -7.26 16.14 -0.12
CA CYS A 45 -6.14 15.36 -0.64
C CYS A 45 -4.77 15.95 -0.24
N HIS A 46 -3.81 15.08 0.04
CA HIS A 46 -2.39 15.38 0.21
C HIS A 46 -1.53 14.23 -0.33
N ASN A 47 -0.25 14.47 -0.63
CA ASN A 47 0.66 13.42 -1.11
C ASN A 47 1.99 13.35 -0.37
N ARG A 48 2.02 13.91 0.85
CA ARG A 48 3.16 13.91 1.76
C ARG A 48 2.69 13.65 3.17
N TRP A 49 3.57 13.11 4.02
CA TRP A 49 3.34 13.05 5.46
C TRP A 49 3.92 14.28 6.14
N HIS A 50 3.09 15.03 6.88
CA HIS A 50 3.50 16.14 7.71
C HIS A 50 2.37 16.51 8.71
N PRO A 51 2.66 16.69 10.01
CA PRO A 51 1.63 16.86 11.04
C PRO A 51 0.78 18.13 10.87
N ASP A 52 1.32 19.15 10.17
CA ASP A 52 0.63 20.42 9.93
C ASP A 52 -0.32 20.39 8.72
N ILE A 53 -0.49 19.24 8.06
CA ILE A 53 -1.49 19.11 6.99
C ILE A 53 -2.90 19.28 7.61
N PRO A 54 -3.73 20.21 7.12
CA PRO A 54 -5.04 20.46 7.70
C PRO A 54 -5.96 19.24 7.56
N ALA A 55 -6.71 18.93 8.63
CA ALA A 55 -7.68 17.86 8.60
C ALA A 55 -8.80 18.12 7.57
N ALA A 56 -9.13 17.09 6.79
CA ALA A 56 -10.20 17.09 5.80
C ALA A 56 -11.59 16.92 6.44
N ALA A 57 -11.68 16.22 7.57
CA ALA A 57 -12.91 15.98 8.30
C ALA A 57 -12.64 15.66 9.78
N GLU A 58 -13.70 15.68 10.59
CA GLU A 58 -13.63 15.42 12.03
C GLU A 58 -14.72 14.44 12.48
N VAL A 59 -14.35 13.40 13.23
CA VAL A 59 -15.26 12.35 13.74
C VAL A 59 -15.01 12.03 15.21
N ASN A 60 -15.91 11.25 15.81
CA ASN A 60 -15.70 10.67 17.13
C ASN A 60 -15.26 9.21 17.03
N SER A 61 -14.61 8.71 18.08
CA SER A 61 -14.40 7.27 18.24
C SER A 61 -15.74 6.52 18.17
N GLY A 62 -15.79 5.48 17.36
CA GLY A 62 -16.97 4.66 17.10
C GLY A 62 -17.69 4.98 15.78
N ASP A 63 -17.40 6.13 15.16
CA ASP A 63 -18.01 6.54 13.89
C ASP A 63 -17.52 5.69 12.70
N THR A 64 -18.35 5.64 11.67
CA THR A 64 -18.02 5.04 10.37
C THR A 64 -17.67 6.14 9.38
N VAL A 65 -16.62 5.94 8.59
CA VAL A 65 -16.11 6.92 7.64
C VAL A 65 -16.02 6.30 6.26
N ILE A 66 -16.50 7.01 5.24
CA ILE A 66 -16.38 6.64 3.83
C ILE A 66 -15.36 7.58 3.20
N PHE A 67 -14.26 7.04 2.71
CA PHE A 67 -13.25 7.74 1.92
C PHE A 67 -13.51 7.45 0.45
N GLU A 68 -13.52 8.48 -0.39
CA GLU A 68 -13.37 8.33 -1.83
C GLU A 68 -11.91 8.58 -2.17
N THR A 69 -11.28 7.71 -2.93
CA THR A 69 -9.83 7.76 -3.18
C THR A 69 -9.51 7.77 -4.66
N ARG A 70 -8.37 8.35 -4.97
CA ARG A 70 -7.74 8.31 -6.29
C ARG A 70 -6.91 7.03 -6.43
N ASP A 71 -6.61 6.64 -7.66
CA ASP A 71 -5.57 5.65 -7.91
C ASP A 71 -4.18 6.14 -7.44
N ALA A 72 -3.24 5.22 -7.29
CA ALA A 72 -1.90 5.46 -6.75
C ALA A 72 -1.09 6.52 -7.51
N PHE A 73 -1.38 6.73 -8.80
CA PHE A 73 -0.61 7.61 -9.69
C PHE A 73 -1.26 8.97 -9.93
N ASP A 74 -2.40 9.25 -9.29
CA ASP A 74 -3.19 10.47 -9.45
C ASP A 74 -3.88 10.59 -10.83
N ASN A 75 -4.40 9.47 -11.32
CA ASN A 75 -5.21 9.33 -12.55
C ASN A 75 -4.55 9.66 -13.91
N PRO A 76 -3.27 9.33 -14.18
CA PRO A 76 -2.70 9.50 -15.52
C PRO A 76 -3.08 8.38 -16.49
N PHE A 77 -3.60 7.26 -16.00
CA PHE A 77 -3.88 6.07 -16.81
C PHE A 77 -5.36 5.90 -17.14
N ASN A 78 -5.62 5.30 -18.30
CA ASN A 78 -6.97 4.98 -18.75
C ASN A 78 -6.95 3.75 -19.68
N ARG A 79 -8.13 3.32 -20.14
CA ARG A 79 -8.32 2.19 -21.06
C ARG A 79 -7.59 2.27 -22.40
N ARG A 80 -6.91 3.38 -22.73
CA ARG A 80 -6.10 3.53 -23.96
C ARG A 80 -4.64 3.85 -23.65
N SER A 81 -4.24 3.82 -22.39
CA SER A 81 -2.85 4.03 -22.00
C SER A 81 -1.95 2.99 -22.65
N THR A 82 -0.72 3.40 -22.88
CA THR A 82 0.29 2.57 -23.54
C THR A 82 1.54 2.53 -22.68
N PRO A 83 2.52 1.66 -22.98
CA PRO A 83 3.84 1.73 -22.37
C PRO A 83 4.47 3.13 -22.39
N ALA A 84 4.22 3.94 -23.43
CA ALA A 84 4.69 5.32 -23.48
C ALA A 84 4.05 6.23 -22.41
N THR A 85 2.79 5.99 -22.06
CA THR A 85 2.11 6.68 -20.95
C THR A 85 2.77 6.33 -19.62
N VAL A 86 3.12 5.06 -19.42
CA VAL A 86 3.81 4.58 -18.21
C VAL A 86 5.19 5.22 -18.08
N ALA A 87 5.98 5.27 -19.16
CA ALA A 87 7.28 5.92 -19.16
C ALA A 87 7.23 7.43 -18.85
N ALA A 88 6.10 8.08 -19.12
CA ALA A 88 5.88 9.50 -18.88
C ALA A 88 5.27 9.80 -17.50
N ALA A 89 4.98 8.79 -16.68
CA ALA A 89 4.31 8.96 -15.40
C ALA A 89 5.14 9.81 -14.43
N ASN A 90 4.49 10.79 -13.77
CA ASN A 90 5.13 11.61 -12.75
C ASN A 90 5.06 10.92 -11.39
N LEU A 91 6.12 10.18 -11.04
CA LEU A 91 6.22 9.48 -9.76
C LEU A 91 6.27 10.40 -8.54
N ASN A 92 6.39 11.73 -8.72
CA ASN A 92 6.39 12.68 -7.61
C ASN A 92 4.99 12.93 -7.01
N LEU A 93 3.94 12.63 -7.78
CA LEU A 93 2.54 12.75 -7.37
C LEU A 93 2.11 11.62 -6.42
N ILE A 94 2.78 10.47 -6.54
CA ILE A 94 2.54 9.25 -5.78
C ILE A 94 2.82 9.47 -4.29
N HIS A 95 1.93 9.09 -3.36
CA HIS A 95 0.54 8.62 -3.50
C HIS A 95 -0.41 9.77 -3.14
N PRO A 96 -1.47 10.06 -3.90
CA PRO A 96 -2.52 10.98 -3.46
C PRO A 96 -3.41 10.31 -2.41
N LEU A 97 -3.38 10.81 -1.18
CA LEU A 97 -4.12 10.29 -0.03
C LEU A 97 -5.29 11.19 0.31
N THR A 98 -6.43 10.57 0.63
CA THR A 98 -7.62 11.27 1.12
C THR A 98 -7.60 11.31 2.64
N GLY A 99 -7.65 12.53 3.19
CA GLY A 99 -7.43 12.80 4.60
C GLY A 99 -6.67 14.12 4.80
N PRO A 100 -6.12 14.38 6.00
CA PRO A 100 -6.22 13.56 7.20
C PRO A 100 -7.58 13.68 7.90
N LEU A 101 -8.05 12.57 8.49
CA LEU A 101 -9.22 12.52 9.35
C LEU A 101 -8.81 12.80 10.80
N TYR A 102 -9.36 13.86 11.41
CA TYR A 102 -9.20 14.14 12.83
C TYR A 102 -10.19 13.31 13.66
N VAL A 103 -9.69 12.53 14.62
CA VAL A 103 -10.52 11.73 15.52
C VAL A 103 -10.54 12.37 16.92
N ARG A 104 -11.69 12.89 17.33
CA ARG A 104 -11.85 13.61 18.59
C ARG A 104 -11.35 12.81 19.78
N GLY A 105 -10.50 13.46 20.56
CA GLY A 105 -9.90 12.92 21.76
C GLY A 105 -8.75 11.96 21.50
N ALA A 106 -8.47 11.50 20.28
CA ALA A 106 -7.23 10.76 20.00
C ALA A 106 -6.01 11.67 20.23
N LYS A 107 -4.93 11.12 20.78
CA LYS A 107 -3.70 11.87 21.07
C LYS A 107 -2.48 10.97 21.00
N ARG A 108 -1.30 11.58 21.00
CA ARG A 108 -0.01 10.87 21.05
C ARG A 108 0.00 9.79 22.13
N GLY A 109 0.43 8.58 21.77
CA GLY A 109 0.48 7.42 22.66
C GLY A 109 -0.80 6.59 22.73
N ASP A 110 -1.91 7.06 22.16
CA ASP A 110 -3.09 6.22 21.88
C ASP A 110 -2.85 5.33 20.65
N VAL A 111 -3.75 4.39 20.43
CA VAL A 111 -3.85 3.61 19.18
C VAL A 111 -5.17 3.96 18.50
N LEU A 112 -5.12 4.30 17.22
CA LEU A 112 -6.29 4.37 16.36
C LEU A 112 -6.53 3.00 15.72
N ALA A 113 -7.60 2.34 16.14
CA ALA A 113 -8.08 1.11 15.53
C ALA A 113 -9.01 1.46 14.36
N VAL A 114 -8.68 0.96 13.17
CA VAL A 114 -9.40 1.22 11.92
C VAL A 114 -9.88 -0.13 11.37
N THR A 115 -11.16 -0.43 11.54
CA THR A 115 -11.77 -1.65 11.02
C THR A 115 -12.21 -1.45 9.58
N MET A 116 -11.71 -2.27 8.66
CA MET A 116 -12.11 -2.26 7.26
C MET A 116 -13.51 -2.87 7.11
N ILE A 117 -14.50 -2.05 6.75
CA ILE A 117 -15.90 -2.46 6.63
C ILE A 117 -16.23 -2.88 5.20
N ASP A 118 -15.78 -2.12 4.21
CA ASP A 118 -16.00 -2.40 2.80
C ASP A 118 -15.01 -1.66 1.92
N VAL A 119 -14.64 -2.26 0.79
CA VAL A 119 -13.81 -1.65 -0.26
C VAL A 119 -14.49 -1.94 -1.58
N GLY A 120 -14.69 -0.92 -2.41
CA GLY A 120 -15.27 -1.07 -3.73
C GLY A 120 -14.63 -0.14 -4.76
N PRO A 121 -14.80 -0.43 -6.06
CA PRO A 121 -14.25 0.40 -7.12
C PRO A 121 -14.92 1.78 -7.17
N GLY A 122 -14.18 2.76 -7.68
CA GLY A 122 -14.70 4.05 -8.11
C GLY A 122 -15.65 3.93 -9.30
N PRO A 123 -16.34 5.03 -9.65
CA PRO A 123 -17.38 5.02 -10.68
C PRO A 123 -16.85 4.81 -12.11
N ASP A 124 -15.54 4.91 -12.34
CA ASP A 124 -14.87 4.67 -13.62
C ASP A 124 -14.66 3.18 -13.93
N HIS A 125 -14.82 2.30 -12.93
CA HIS A 125 -14.74 0.83 -13.04
C HIS A 125 -13.49 0.35 -13.79
N PHE A 126 -12.37 1.03 -13.58
CA PHE A 126 -11.11 0.78 -14.28
C PHE A 126 -9.99 0.57 -13.27
N GLY A 127 -9.09 -0.34 -13.60
CA GLY A 127 -7.82 -0.47 -12.90
C GLY A 127 -6.68 -0.81 -13.84
N TYR A 128 -5.47 -0.76 -13.33
CA TYR A 128 -4.26 -1.07 -14.09
C TYR A 128 -3.21 -1.75 -13.22
N THR A 129 -2.29 -2.44 -13.88
CA THR A 129 -1.02 -2.92 -13.29
C THR A 129 0.09 -2.51 -14.23
N VAL A 130 1.16 -1.90 -13.71
CA VAL A 130 2.26 -1.35 -14.52
C VAL A 130 3.62 -1.81 -14.03
N ALA A 131 4.55 -1.94 -14.97
CA ALA A 131 5.98 -1.95 -14.67
C ALA A 131 6.55 -0.59 -15.08
N VAL A 132 7.02 0.17 -14.10
CA VAL A 132 7.67 1.47 -14.34
C VAL A 132 9.18 1.26 -14.44
N PRO A 133 9.86 1.76 -15.49
CA PRO A 133 11.31 1.62 -15.62
C PRO A 133 12.08 2.10 -14.39
N GLY A 134 12.99 1.25 -13.90
CA GLY A 134 13.78 1.55 -12.70
C GLY A 134 13.04 1.36 -11.37
N PHE A 135 11.80 0.85 -11.38
CA PHE A 135 11.03 0.51 -10.19
C PHE A 135 10.57 -0.96 -10.22
N GLY A 136 10.18 -1.50 -9.06
CA GLY A 136 9.79 -2.90 -8.91
C GLY A 136 10.93 -3.84 -8.49
N PHE A 137 10.54 -5.06 -8.15
CA PHE A 137 11.42 -6.07 -7.56
C PHE A 137 12.45 -6.62 -8.55
N LEU A 138 12.10 -6.70 -9.85
CA LEU A 138 12.95 -7.16 -10.95
C LEU A 138 13.29 -6.04 -11.94
N ARG A 139 13.42 -4.80 -11.46
CA ARG A 139 13.70 -3.59 -12.28
C ARG A 139 14.95 -3.62 -13.15
N ASP A 140 15.87 -4.53 -12.88
CA ASP A 140 17.07 -4.83 -13.67
C ASP A 140 16.84 -5.83 -14.80
N VAL A 141 15.76 -6.60 -14.74
CA VAL A 141 15.35 -7.57 -15.76
C VAL A 141 14.27 -6.98 -16.65
N PHE A 142 13.25 -6.37 -16.04
CA PHE A 142 12.15 -5.69 -16.71
C PHE A 142 12.41 -4.19 -16.71
N THR A 143 13.15 -3.75 -17.74
CA THR A 143 13.61 -2.36 -17.86
C THR A 143 12.69 -1.50 -18.72
N ASP A 144 11.89 -2.13 -19.57
CA ASP A 144 10.90 -1.46 -20.42
C ASP A 144 9.58 -1.23 -19.68
N PRO A 145 8.87 -0.12 -20.00
CA PRO A 145 7.56 0.13 -19.44
C PRO A 145 6.54 -0.91 -19.92
N ALA A 146 5.64 -1.34 -19.03
CA ALA A 146 4.53 -2.23 -19.39
C ALA A 146 3.25 -1.85 -18.65
N ILE A 147 2.09 -2.20 -19.23
CA ILE A 147 0.77 -1.96 -18.64
C ILE A 147 -0.19 -3.10 -18.96
N VAL A 148 -0.97 -3.52 -17.98
CA VAL A 148 -2.14 -4.38 -18.09
C VAL A 148 -3.35 -3.58 -17.63
N HIS A 149 -4.43 -3.60 -18.41
CA HIS A 149 -5.68 -2.91 -18.15
C HIS A 149 -6.72 -3.87 -17.57
N TRP A 150 -7.43 -3.44 -16.55
CA TRP A 150 -8.45 -4.21 -15.86
C TRP A 150 -9.82 -3.52 -15.95
N GLU A 151 -10.82 -4.28 -16.38
CA GLU A 151 -12.23 -3.90 -16.25
C GLU A 151 -12.76 -4.44 -14.93
N LEU A 152 -13.22 -3.54 -14.05
CA LEU A 152 -13.64 -3.86 -12.70
C LEU A 152 -15.14 -4.20 -12.67
N GLY A 153 -15.43 -5.50 -12.69
CA GLY A 153 -16.77 -6.03 -12.94
C GLY A 153 -17.84 -5.67 -11.90
N PRO A 154 -19.12 -5.82 -12.28
CA PRO A 154 -20.24 -5.67 -11.36
C PRO A 154 -20.23 -6.80 -10.31
N LEU A 155 -21.15 -6.68 -9.36
CA LEU A 155 -21.44 -7.77 -8.42
C LEU A 155 -22.07 -8.94 -9.20
N GLU A 156 -21.53 -10.14 -8.98
CA GLU A 156 -22.04 -11.38 -9.53
C GLU A 156 -23.42 -11.72 -8.96
N SER A 157 -24.10 -12.70 -9.55
CA SER A 157 -25.44 -13.13 -9.12
C SER A 157 -25.50 -13.68 -7.69
N ASP A 158 -24.35 -14.05 -7.12
CA ASP A 158 -24.22 -14.48 -5.72
C ASP A 158 -24.36 -13.33 -4.72
N GLY A 159 -24.34 -12.08 -5.19
CA GLY A 159 -24.45 -10.88 -4.37
C GLY A 159 -23.24 -10.61 -3.49
N LYS A 160 -22.10 -11.28 -3.73
CA LYS A 160 -20.91 -11.22 -2.86
C LYS A 160 -19.62 -10.99 -3.63
N THR A 161 -19.50 -11.58 -4.81
CA THR A 161 -18.25 -11.64 -5.56
C THR A 161 -18.26 -10.62 -6.67
N ARG A 162 -17.10 -10.02 -6.95
CA ARG A 162 -16.84 -9.24 -8.16
C ARG A 162 -15.56 -9.76 -8.77
N PHE A 163 -15.45 -9.72 -10.09
CA PHE A 163 -14.22 -10.08 -10.80
C PHE A 163 -13.68 -8.91 -11.62
N ALA A 164 -12.36 -8.71 -11.57
CA ALA A 164 -11.63 -7.95 -12.55
C ALA A 164 -11.26 -8.87 -13.71
N THR A 165 -11.36 -8.39 -14.94
CA THR A 165 -10.93 -9.11 -16.15
C THR A 165 -10.01 -8.23 -16.98
N SER A 166 -9.12 -8.84 -17.75
CA SER A 166 -8.19 -8.09 -18.59
C SER A 166 -8.25 -8.56 -20.04
N ARG A 167 -8.26 -7.59 -20.95
CA ARG A 167 -8.05 -7.86 -22.39
C ARG A 167 -6.58 -8.15 -22.70
N ASP A 168 -5.66 -7.69 -21.86
CA ASP A 168 -4.22 -7.87 -22.04
C ASP A 168 -3.75 -9.20 -21.44
N LEU A 169 -4.57 -9.82 -20.57
CA LEU A 169 -4.39 -11.18 -20.05
C LEU A 169 -5.67 -12.02 -20.29
N PRO A 170 -5.96 -12.43 -21.53
CA PRO A 170 -7.17 -13.19 -21.83
C PRO A 170 -7.30 -14.48 -21.01
N GLY A 171 -8.48 -14.72 -20.44
CA GLY A 171 -8.73 -15.87 -19.59
C GLY A 171 -8.25 -15.73 -18.15
N VAL A 172 -7.69 -14.57 -17.76
CA VAL A 172 -7.42 -14.22 -16.37
C VAL A 172 -8.58 -13.43 -15.78
N ARG A 173 -9.01 -13.84 -14.59
CA ARG A 173 -9.93 -13.06 -13.75
C ARG A 173 -9.50 -13.11 -12.29
N LEU A 174 -9.70 -12.02 -11.57
CA LEU A 174 -9.30 -11.90 -10.16
C LEU A 174 -10.47 -11.43 -9.30
N PRO A 175 -10.84 -12.15 -8.23
CA PRO A 175 -11.87 -11.72 -7.32
C PRO A 175 -11.48 -10.43 -6.59
N LEU A 176 -12.46 -9.60 -6.22
CA LEU A 176 -12.22 -8.43 -5.39
C LEU A 176 -11.83 -8.85 -3.97
N HIS A 177 -10.57 -8.64 -3.64
CA HIS A 177 -10.02 -8.73 -2.29
C HIS A 177 -9.46 -7.37 -1.88
N GLY A 178 -10.30 -6.33 -2.02
CA GLY A 178 -9.85 -4.96 -1.95
C GLY A 178 -9.31 -4.54 -0.57
N PHE A 179 -8.22 -3.78 -0.59
CA PHE A 179 -7.59 -3.16 0.56
C PHE A 179 -6.88 -1.87 0.13
N ALA A 180 -6.48 -1.03 1.09
CA ALA A 180 -5.65 0.15 0.82
C ALA A 180 -4.18 -0.21 0.99
N GLY A 181 -3.37 -0.09 -0.06
CA GLY A 181 -1.91 -0.22 0.00
C GLY A 181 -1.30 0.84 0.90
N THR A 182 -1.74 2.09 0.71
CA THR A 182 -1.45 3.22 1.61
C THR A 182 -2.59 3.56 2.57
N ILE A 183 -2.42 3.18 3.83
CA ILE A 183 -3.27 3.61 4.95
C ILE A 183 -2.43 3.85 6.20
N GLY A 184 -2.59 5.01 6.83
CA GLY A 184 -1.77 5.38 7.97
C GLY A 184 -2.21 6.65 8.66
N VAL A 185 -1.54 6.96 9.76
CA VAL A 185 -1.79 8.16 10.56
C VAL A 185 -0.67 9.19 10.37
N GLU A 186 -0.86 10.43 10.80
CA GLU A 186 0.18 11.44 10.69
C GLU A 186 1.39 11.12 11.58
N LEU A 187 2.58 11.42 11.06
CA LEU A 187 3.83 11.34 11.81
C LEU A 187 4.00 12.62 12.65
N GLY A 188 4.50 12.47 13.89
CA GLY A 188 4.94 13.61 14.69
C GLY A 188 6.32 14.12 14.24
N GLY A 189 6.69 15.31 14.71
CA GLY A 189 8.02 15.88 14.44
C GLY A 189 9.19 14.94 14.77
N PRO A 190 9.22 14.27 15.94
CA PRO A 190 10.29 13.32 16.26
C PRO A 190 10.37 12.14 15.29
N GLU A 191 9.23 11.62 14.83
CA GLU A 191 9.18 10.51 13.89
C GLU A 191 9.62 10.95 12.49
N ILE A 192 9.25 12.17 12.07
CA ILE A 192 9.72 12.76 10.81
C ILE A 192 11.25 12.91 10.81
N GLU A 193 11.84 13.50 11.86
CA GLU A 193 13.30 13.66 11.92
C GLU A 193 14.02 12.30 11.95
N THR A 194 13.47 11.32 12.67
CA THR A 194 14.03 9.96 12.72
C THR A 194 14.02 9.32 11.33
N ALA A 195 12.88 9.36 10.65
CA ALA A 195 12.72 8.79 9.32
C ALA A 195 13.61 9.50 8.28
N PHE A 196 13.58 10.84 8.27
CA PHE A 196 14.41 11.64 7.37
C PHE A 196 15.90 11.34 7.57
N THR A 197 16.37 11.29 8.82
CA THR A 197 17.79 11.08 9.11
C THR A 197 18.26 9.72 8.62
N ARG A 198 17.57 8.62 8.96
CA ARG A 198 17.99 7.26 8.53
C ARG A 198 17.93 7.07 7.01
N GLU A 199 16.96 7.71 6.35
CA GLU A 199 16.81 7.67 4.90
C GLU A 199 17.90 8.50 4.21
N GLU A 200 18.25 9.66 4.76
CA GLU A 200 19.36 10.47 4.27
C GLU A 200 20.72 9.79 4.47
N GLU A 201 20.93 9.11 5.60
CA GLU A 201 22.13 8.28 5.84
C GLU A 201 22.29 7.18 4.78
N LEU A 202 21.18 6.51 4.43
CA LEU A 202 21.16 5.51 3.36
C LEU A 202 21.42 6.16 1.99
N ARG A 203 20.77 7.28 1.68
CA ARG A 203 20.96 8.03 0.43
C ARG A 203 22.39 8.54 0.27
N ALA A 204 23.02 8.99 1.36
CA ALA A 204 24.42 9.44 1.37
C ALA A 204 25.40 8.31 1.01
N LYS A 205 25.00 7.05 1.22
CA LYS A 205 25.72 5.85 0.78
C LYS A 205 25.27 5.35 -0.60
N GLN A 206 24.56 6.19 -1.37
CA GLN A 206 23.97 5.86 -2.67
C GLN A 206 22.85 4.81 -2.61
N GLY A 207 22.27 4.60 -1.43
CA GLY A 207 21.06 3.82 -1.25
C GLY A 207 19.88 4.39 -2.04
N PHE A 208 19.00 3.51 -2.52
CA PHE A 208 17.81 3.92 -3.24
C PHE A 208 16.74 4.47 -2.29
N VAL A 209 16.66 5.80 -2.21
CA VAL A 209 15.79 6.55 -1.30
C VAL A 209 15.11 7.67 -2.07
N LEU A 210 13.84 7.92 -1.76
CA LEU A 210 13.05 9.01 -2.33
C LEU A 210 12.90 10.13 -1.28
N PRO A 211 13.80 11.13 -1.25
CA PRO A 211 13.76 12.19 -0.25
C PRO A 211 12.53 13.10 -0.46
N PRO A 212 12.23 14.01 0.49
CA PRO A 212 11.31 15.11 0.25
C PRO A 212 11.57 15.80 -1.09
N GLU A 213 10.54 15.88 -1.93
CA GLU A 213 10.59 16.52 -3.25
C GLU A 213 9.40 17.47 -3.36
N PRO A 214 9.63 18.79 -3.39
CA PRO A 214 8.58 19.77 -3.24
C PRO A 214 7.82 20.15 -4.52
N ARG A 215 8.32 19.85 -5.72
CA ARG A 215 7.74 20.40 -6.98
C ARG A 215 6.24 20.19 -7.16
N ASP A 216 5.76 18.97 -6.91
CA ASP A 216 4.36 18.58 -7.07
C ASP A 216 3.74 18.14 -5.72
N ALA A 217 4.27 18.68 -4.62
CA ALA A 217 3.81 18.34 -3.29
C ALA A 217 2.52 19.09 -2.93
N VAL A 218 1.54 18.35 -2.41
CA VAL A 218 0.25 18.86 -1.95
C VAL A 218 0.12 18.60 -0.45
N PRO A 219 -0.20 19.61 0.39
CA PRO A 219 -0.52 20.99 0.01
C PRO A 219 0.72 21.86 -0.26
N SER A 220 0.68 22.65 -1.33
CA SER A 220 1.86 23.37 -1.85
C SER A 220 2.35 24.52 -0.95
N ASN A 221 1.48 25.11 -0.14
CA ASN A 221 1.86 26.14 0.83
C ASN A 221 2.66 25.59 2.02
N LEU A 222 2.60 24.28 2.28
CA LEU A 222 3.35 23.61 3.34
C LEU A 222 4.53 22.84 2.76
N CYS A 223 4.28 22.03 1.74
CA CYS A 223 5.24 21.07 1.19
C CYS A 223 5.81 21.48 -0.17
N GLY A 224 5.24 22.48 -0.83
CA GLY A 224 5.66 22.93 -2.16
C GLY A 224 7.01 23.66 -2.17
N PRO A 225 7.48 24.16 -3.33
CA PRO A 225 8.82 24.76 -3.46
C PRO A 225 9.08 25.96 -2.54
N HIS A 226 8.00 26.66 -2.18
CA HIS A 226 7.98 27.79 -1.25
C HIS A 226 7.25 27.46 0.06
N GLY A 227 6.96 26.18 0.30
CA GLY A 227 6.25 25.72 1.47
C GLY A 227 7.09 25.82 2.75
N SER A 228 6.42 26.04 3.89
CA SER A 228 7.09 26.25 5.19
C SER A 228 7.82 25.01 5.72
N ALA A 229 7.48 23.82 5.25
CA ALA A 229 8.03 22.54 5.70
C ALA A 229 8.53 21.64 4.55
N LYS A 230 8.83 22.23 3.40
CA LYS A 230 9.19 21.51 2.15
C LYS A 230 10.28 20.43 2.33
N ASP A 231 11.25 20.67 3.20
CA ASP A 231 12.39 19.78 3.44
C ASP A 231 12.09 18.67 4.47
N ARG A 232 10.85 18.64 4.99
CA ARG A 232 10.36 17.69 6.00
C ARG A 232 9.02 17.06 5.66
N CYS A 233 8.45 17.39 4.51
CA CYS A 233 7.30 16.69 3.95
C CYS A 233 7.76 15.37 3.32
N LEU A 234 7.62 14.27 4.06
CA LEU A 234 8.11 12.96 3.62
C LEU A 234 7.27 12.40 2.48
N ARG A 235 7.91 11.68 1.55
CA ARG A 235 7.22 10.88 0.52
C ARG A 235 6.40 9.77 1.18
N THR A 236 5.27 9.41 0.57
CA THR A 236 4.35 8.37 1.06
C THR A 236 4.76 6.96 0.63
N ILE A 237 5.73 6.82 -0.28
CA ILE A 237 6.15 5.53 -0.88
C ILE A 237 6.70 4.52 0.13
N PRO A 238 7.66 4.84 1.01
CA PRO A 238 8.13 3.84 1.97
C PRO A 238 7.17 3.73 3.16
N PRO A 239 6.83 2.50 3.60
CA PRO A 239 6.13 2.31 4.87
C PRO A 239 7.01 2.72 6.05
N ARG A 240 6.37 3.19 7.12
CA ARG A 240 7.05 3.61 8.35
C ARG A 240 6.23 3.20 9.58
N GLU A 241 6.66 3.70 10.73
CA GLU A 241 6.03 3.52 12.05
C GLU A 241 4.55 3.95 12.09
N ASN A 242 4.10 4.78 11.13
CA ASN A 242 2.70 5.21 11.00
C ASN A 242 1.84 4.29 10.12
N GLY A 243 2.39 3.18 9.63
CA GLY A 243 1.81 2.43 8.52
C GLY A 243 2.22 3.09 7.20
N GLY A 244 1.26 3.71 6.54
CA GLY A 244 1.47 4.27 5.21
C GLY A 244 1.41 3.17 4.16
N ASN A 245 2.33 3.18 3.21
CA ASN A 245 2.34 2.29 2.06
C ASN A 245 2.91 0.91 2.40
N THR A 246 2.10 0.06 3.03
CA THR A 246 2.55 -1.24 3.54
C THR A 246 2.29 -2.39 2.58
N ASP A 247 1.32 -2.25 1.68
CA ASP A 247 1.01 -3.20 0.60
C ASP A 247 0.78 -4.64 1.12
N VAL A 248 0.17 -4.74 2.30
CA VAL A 248 -0.16 -6.02 2.94
C VAL A 248 -1.55 -6.45 2.51
N LYS A 249 -1.62 -7.31 1.50
CA LYS A 249 -2.88 -7.77 0.88
C LYS A 249 -3.88 -8.41 1.82
N GLN A 250 -3.46 -8.80 3.03
CA GLN A 250 -4.34 -9.39 4.05
C GLN A 250 -5.15 -8.34 4.82
N MET A 251 -4.89 -7.03 4.64
CA MET A 251 -5.60 -5.91 5.29
C MET A 251 -6.98 -5.61 4.65
N VAL A 252 -7.73 -6.68 4.33
CA VAL A 252 -9.03 -6.62 3.65
C VAL A 252 -10.20 -6.39 4.61
N LYS A 253 -11.40 -6.31 4.05
CA LYS A 253 -12.68 -6.32 4.78
C LYS A 253 -12.70 -7.32 5.94
N GLY A 254 -13.02 -6.82 7.13
CA GLY A 254 -13.07 -7.61 8.37
C GLY A 254 -11.76 -7.67 9.15
N THR A 255 -10.71 -6.99 8.70
CA THR A 255 -9.53 -6.70 9.51
C THR A 255 -9.67 -5.38 10.27
N THR A 256 -8.96 -5.27 11.39
CA THR A 256 -8.77 -4.03 12.14
C THR A 256 -7.30 -3.71 12.18
N LEU A 257 -6.93 -2.59 11.56
CA LEU A 257 -5.59 -2.03 11.56
C LEU A 257 -5.41 -1.17 12.82
N LEU A 258 -4.27 -1.26 13.48
CA LEU A 258 -3.97 -0.64 14.74
C LEU A 258 -2.77 0.30 14.55
N PHE A 259 -3.03 1.60 14.49
CA PHE A 259 -2.00 2.61 14.28
C PHE A 259 -1.67 3.35 15.59
N PRO A 260 -0.40 3.36 16.03
CA PRO A 260 0.03 4.25 17.10
C PRO A 260 -0.16 5.72 16.68
N CYS A 261 -0.73 6.56 17.54
CA CYS A 261 -0.86 7.99 17.25
C CYS A 261 0.41 8.75 17.64
N PHE A 262 0.93 9.55 16.71
CA PHE A 262 2.18 10.29 16.89
C PHE A 262 2.00 11.80 17.07
N ILE A 263 0.89 12.38 16.62
CA ILE A 263 0.60 13.80 16.81
C ILE A 263 -0.18 14.06 18.10
N GLU A 264 -0.06 15.28 18.64
CA GLU A 264 -0.64 15.64 19.94
C GLU A 264 -2.17 15.46 19.99
N GLU A 265 -2.88 15.71 18.89
CA GLU A 265 -4.33 15.59 18.80
C GLU A 265 -4.78 15.00 17.47
N GLY A 266 -5.88 14.24 17.49
CA GLY A 266 -6.61 13.83 16.28
C GLY A 266 -6.05 12.61 15.54
N CYS A 267 -4.77 12.25 15.76
CA CYS A 267 -4.04 11.15 15.11
C CYS A 267 -3.82 11.34 13.59
N GLY A 268 -4.84 11.79 12.84
CA GLY A 268 -4.74 12.16 11.43
C GLY A 268 -4.70 10.97 10.48
N LEU A 269 -5.81 10.25 10.30
CA LEU A 269 -5.87 9.08 9.41
C LEU A 269 -6.05 9.47 7.93
N SER A 270 -5.23 8.92 7.04
CA SER A 270 -5.37 9.07 5.59
C SER A 270 -5.35 7.73 4.87
N ILE A 271 -6.06 7.65 3.73
CA ILE A 271 -6.23 6.44 2.92
C ILE A 271 -6.10 6.80 1.44
N GLY A 272 -5.38 6.00 0.66
CA GLY A 272 -5.30 6.08 -0.80
C GLY A 272 -4.75 4.79 -1.36
N ASP A 273 -4.37 4.80 -2.66
CA ASP A 273 -3.62 3.69 -3.28
C ASP A 273 -4.33 2.35 -3.02
N VAL A 274 -5.57 2.28 -3.49
CA VAL A 274 -6.46 1.16 -3.19
C VAL A 274 -6.33 0.12 -4.29
N HIS A 275 -6.15 -1.11 -3.87
CA HIS A 275 -5.91 -2.24 -4.76
C HIS A 275 -7.15 -3.11 -4.85
N TRP A 276 -7.50 -3.55 -6.06
CA TRP A 276 -8.53 -4.57 -6.24
C TRP A 276 -8.01 -5.96 -5.82
N ALA A 277 -6.79 -6.29 -6.24
CA ALA A 277 -6.06 -7.50 -5.91
C ALA A 277 -4.55 -7.25 -6.03
N GLN A 278 -3.78 -7.96 -5.20
CA GLN A 278 -2.32 -7.91 -5.15
C GLN A 278 -1.79 -9.29 -4.78
N GLY A 279 -0.65 -9.67 -5.35
CA GLY A 279 0.17 -10.79 -4.88
C GLY A 279 1.11 -10.36 -3.73
N ASP A 280 1.55 -11.30 -2.89
CA ASP A 280 2.54 -10.97 -1.85
C ASP A 280 3.86 -10.49 -2.47
N GLY A 281 4.30 -9.31 -2.03
CA GLY A 281 5.52 -8.64 -2.49
C GLY A 281 5.35 -7.62 -3.61
N GLU A 282 4.14 -7.49 -4.18
CA GLU A 282 3.80 -6.48 -5.19
C GLU A 282 4.89 -6.32 -6.26
N VAL A 283 5.27 -7.46 -6.85
CA VAL A 283 6.62 -7.59 -7.41
C VAL A 283 6.92 -6.66 -8.58
N SER A 284 5.92 -6.20 -9.33
CA SER A 284 6.08 -5.21 -10.41
C SER A 284 6.15 -3.76 -9.92
N GLY A 285 5.89 -3.54 -8.63
CA GLY A 285 5.78 -2.25 -7.97
C GLY A 285 4.38 -1.64 -8.03
N THR A 286 3.38 -2.35 -8.55
CA THR A 286 1.96 -1.99 -8.49
C THR A 286 1.07 -3.22 -8.40
N ALA A 287 -0.14 -3.03 -7.91
CA ALA A 287 -1.20 -4.02 -7.84
C ALA A 287 -2.17 -3.91 -9.03
N ILE A 288 -3.43 -4.34 -8.86
CA ILE A 288 -4.53 -3.77 -9.65
C ILE A 288 -4.95 -2.46 -8.97
N GLU A 289 -4.29 -1.38 -9.37
CA GLU A 289 -4.55 -0.02 -8.88
C GLU A 289 -5.92 0.47 -9.34
N MET A 290 -6.65 1.16 -8.47
CA MET A 290 -7.95 1.73 -8.82
C MET A 290 -8.32 2.99 -8.03
N ASN A 291 -9.18 3.82 -8.63
CA ASN A 291 -10.02 4.72 -7.85
C ASN A 291 -10.97 3.88 -6.99
N ALA A 292 -11.30 4.32 -5.78
CA ALA A 292 -12.07 3.48 -4.87
C ALA A 292 -12.97 4.26 -3.91
N ILE A 293 -13.89 3.50 -3.30
CA ILE A 293 -14.68 3.91 -2.15
C ILE A 293 -14.36 2.94 -1.02
N VAL A 294 -13.80 3.47 0.07
CA VAL A 294 -13.35 2.69 1.23
C VAL A 294 -14.19 3.09 2.44
N THR A 295 -14.83 2.11 3.08
CA THR A 295 -15.59 2.32 4.31
C THR A 295 -14.85 1.71 5.49
N VAL A 296 -14.57 2.52 6.50
CA VAL A 296 -13.91 2.09 7.74
C VAL A 296 -14.70 2.49 8.97
N LYS A 297 -14.49 1.78 10.08
CA LYS A 297 -14.91 2.23 11.41
C LYS A 297 -13.68 2.58 12.22
N VAL A 298 -13.70 3.70 12.93
CA VAL A 298 -12.57 4.16 13.74
C VAL A 298 -12.86 4.03 15.24
N GLU A 299 -11.87 3.63 16.03
CA GLU A 299 -11.95 3.56 17.49
C GLU A 299 -10.62 3.99 18.13
N VAL A 300 -10.68 4.75 19.21
CA VAL A 300 -9.48 5.18 19.95
C VAL A 300 -9.25 4.27 21.14
N ARG A 301 -8.13 3.52 21.12
CA ARG A 301 -7.65 2.68 22.22
C ARG A 301 -6.61 3.44 23.05
N LYS A 302 -7.00 3.86 24.25
CA LYS A 302 -6.24 4.80 25.08
C LYS A 302 -4.93 4.24 25.63
N GLY A 303 -3.83 4.97 25.41
CA GLY A 303 -2.51 4.70 26.00
C GLY A 303 -1.86 3.37 25.59
N GLN A 304 -2.28 2.77 24.47
CA GLN A 304 -1.84 1.43 24.07
C GLN A 304 -0.63 1.42 23.12
N ALA A 305 -0.18 2.57 22.61
CA ALA A 305 0.88 2.61 21.58
C ALA A 305 2.18 1.92 22.03
N ALA A 306 2.62 2.19 23.26
CA ALA A 306 3.83 1.60 23.81
C ALA A 306 3.75 0.06 23.93
N ALA A 307 2.57 -0.49 24.24
CA ALA A 307 2.35 -1.94 24.28
C ALA A 307 2.43 -2.58 22.88
N LEU A 308 2.23 -1.79 21.82
CA LEU A 308 2.45 -2.20 20.43
C LEU A 308 3.89 -1.96 19.94
N ASN A 309 4.80 -1.50 20.80
CA ASN A 309 6.14 -1.02 20.45
C ASN A 309 6.14 0.18 19.49
N ASN A 310 5.09 1.01 19.53
CA ASN A 310 4.89 2.12 18.59
C ASN A 310 5.00 1.69 17.12
N TRP A 311 4.50 0.49 16.81
CA TRP A 311 4.50 -0.07 15.47
C TRP A 311 3.07 -0.49 15.07
N PRO A 312 2.68 -0.33 13.79
CA PRO A 312 1.37 -0.74 13.34
C PRO A 312 1.20 -2.26 13.45
N ARG A 313 -0.04 -2.69 13.68
CA ARG A 313 -0.44 -4.12 13.64
C ARG A 313 -1.79 -4.23 12.96
N PHE A 314 -2.16 -5.42 12.52
CA PHE A 314 -3.52 -5.69 12.10
C PHE A 314 -3.99 -7.01 12.70
N GLU A 315 -5.29 -7.10 12.98
CA GLU A 315 -5.92 -8.26 13.58
C GLU A 315 -7.29 -8.50 12.94
N SER A 316 -7.85 -9.68 13.13
CA SER A 316 -9.23 -9.96 12.75
C SER A 316 -9.86 -10.90 13.76
N ASN A 317 -11.08 -10.58 14.19
CA ASN A 317 -11.95 -11.47 14.95
C ASN A 317 -13.03 -12.12 14.05
N ARG A 318 -13.02 -11.81 12.74
CA ARG A 318 -13.91 -12.44 11.77
C ARG A 318 -13.32 -13.79 11.35
N ALA A 319 -14.07 -14.85 11.56
CA ALA A 319 -13.69 -16.17 11.09
C ALA A 319 -13.55 -16.17 9.57
N GLY A 320 -12.45 -16.75 9.07
CA GLY A 320 -12.28 -17.05 7.65
C GLY A 320 -11.62 -15.96 6.80
N VAL A 321 -11.27 -14.78 7.33
CA VAL A 321 -10.64 -13.70 6.52
C VAL A 321 -9.46 -14.19 5.68
N LEU A 322 -8.49 -14.89 6.29
CA LEU A 322 -7.35 -15.42 5.54
C LEU A 322 -7.70 -16.63 4.66
N ARG A 323 -8.73 -17.41 5.02
CA ARG A 323 -9.20 -18.54 4.20
C ARG A 323 -9.85 -18.07 2.91
N GLU A 324 -10.54 -16.93 2.96
CA GLU A 324 -11.17 -16.32 1.78
C GLU A 324 -10.15 -15.75 0.78
N LEU A 325 -8.90 -15.53 1.21
CA LEU A 325 -7.79 -15.08 0.36
C LEU A 325 -6.93 -16.23 -0.17
N ALA A 326 -7.06 -17.42 0.41
CA ALA A 326 -6.23 -18.55 0.06
C ALA A 326 -6.75 -19.19 -1.24
N PRO A 327 -5.85 -19.60 -2.15
CA PRO A 327 -6.27 -20.33 -3.34
C PRO A 327 -6.80 -21.73 -2.98
N ASP A 328 -7.76 -22.21 -3.76
CA ASP A 328 -8.18 -23.62 -3.69
C ASP A 328 -7.16 -24.51 -4.41
N ASN A 329 -6.59 -24.01 -5.52
CA ASN A 329 -5.61 -24.73 -6.33
C ASN A 329 -4.40 -23.84 -6.61
N PHE A 330 -3.19 -24.40 -6.51
CA PHE A 330 -1.97 -23.64 -6.76
C PHE A 330 -0.90 -24.47 -7.47
N VAL A 331 0.01 -23.76 -8.12
CA VAL A 331 1.34 -24.27 -8.48
C VAL A 331 2.37 -23.33 -7.84
N ALA A 332 3.51 -23.86 -7.39
CA ALA A 332 4.54 -23.05 -6.78
C ALA A 332 5.92 -23.32 -7.38
N THR A 333 6.72 -22.27 -7.50
CA THR A 333 8.16 -22.36 -7.78
C THR A 333 8.94 -22.06 -6.51
N MET A 334 10.14 -22.63 -6.39
CA MET A 334 11.02 -22.40 -5.24
C MET A 334 12.31 -21.71 -5.68
N GLY A 335 12.82 -20.83 -4.82
CA GLY A 335 14.07 -20.14 -5.01
C GLY A 335 15.00 -20.28 -3.81
N ILE A 336 16.29 -20.20 -4.09
CA ILE A 336 17.40 -20.20 -3.13
C ILE A 336 18.33 -19.02 -3.45
N PRO A 337 19.22 -18.57 -2.55
CA PRO A 337 20.04 -17.40 -2.79
C PRO A 337 21.24 -17.70 -3.72
N VAL A 338 20.96 -18.19 -4.93
CA VAL A 338 21.96 -18.56 -5.93
C VAL A 338 21.73 -17.77 -7.21
N LYS A 339 22.81 -17.19 -7.75
CA LYS A 339 22.84 -16.41 -8.99
C LYS A 339 24.02 -16.78 -9.88
N PRO A 340 24.00 -16.43 -11.18
CA PRO A 340 25.16 -16.61 -12.05
C PRO A 340 26.39 -15.83 -11.54
N ALA A 341 27.58 -16.34 -11.85
CA ALA A 341 28.84 -15.75 -11.38
C ALA A 341 29.02 -14.31 -11.87
N GLY A 342 29.42 -13.39 -10.97
CA GLY A 342 29.73 -12.01 -11.32
C GLY A 342 28.51 -11.14 -11.66
N VAL A 343 27.29 -11.67 -11.52
CA VAL A 343 26.07 -10.85 -11.63
C VAL A 343 25.86 -10.11 -10.31
N VAL A 344 25.70 -8.78 -10.42
CA VAL A 344 25.23 -7.93 -9.33
C VAL A 344 23.76 -7.62 -9.59
N MET A 345 22.91 -7.89 -8.61
CA MET A 345 21.47 -7.66 -8.74
C MET A 345 21.12 -6.20 -8.40
N ALA A 346 20.00 -5.68 -8.92
CA ALA A 346 19.53 -4.32 -8.58
C ALA A 346 19.62 -3.98 -7.07
N PRO A 347 19.14 -4.81 -6.12
CA PRO A 347 19.23 -4.52 -4.70
C PRO A 347 20.66 -4.50 -4.13
N GLU A 348 21.61 -5.17 -4.79
CA GLU A 348 23.01 -5.27 -4.34
C GLU A 348 23.85 -4.06 -4.74
N HIS A 349 23.48 -3.37 -5.84
CA HIS A 349 24.21 -2.19 -6.33
C HIS A 349 24.36 -1.08 -5.29
N TRP A 350 23.42 -0.96 -4.35
CA TRP A 350 23.44 0.11 -3.34
C TRP A 350 24.16 -0.28 -2.06
N ILE A 351 24.48 -1.57 -1.88
CA ILE A 351 25.12 -2.04 -0.65
C ILE A 351 26.60 -1.62 -0.63
N ASP A 352 27.27 -1.49 -1.79
CA ASP A 352 28.74 -1.48 -1.74
C ASP A 352 29.49 -0.99 -3.01
N VAL A 353 29.05 0.09 -3.66
CA VAL A 353 29.86 0.68 -4.76
C VAL A 353 30.96 1.64 -4.27
N ASN A 354 30.98 2.03 -2.99
CA ASN A 354 31.99 2.94 -2.42
C ASN A 354 32.62 2.49 -1.10
N SER A 355 32.25 1.35 -0.53
CA SER A 355 33.00 0.82 0.61
C SER A 355 34.24 0.12 0.08
N ALA A 356 35.40 0.44 0.62
CA ALA A 356 36.64 -0.30 0.39
C ALA A 356 36.60 -1.75 0.98
N PHE A 357 35.40 -2.32 1.20
CA PHE A 357 35.16 -3.54 1.98
C PHE A 357 34.65 -4.74 1.16
N LEU A 358 34.15 -4.58 -0.08
CA LEU A 358 34.09 -5.70 -1.02
C LEU A 358 35.50 -5.97 -1.57
N LEU A 359 36.31 -6.66 -0.77
CA LEU A 359 37.58 -7.25 -1.23
C LEU A 359 37.35 -8.46 -2.16
N LEU A 360 36.09 -8.85 -2.44
CA LEU A 360 35.73 -10.05 -3.19
C LEU A 360 34.69 -9.77 -4.28
N PRO A 361 34.78 -10.43 -5.46
CA PRO A 361 33.76 -10.36 -6.50
C PRO A 361 32.40 -10.94 -6.02
N PRO A 362 31.26 -10.53 -6.62
CA PRO A 362 29.94 -11.05 -6.27
C PRO A 362 29.91 -12.57 -6.28
N LEU A 363 29.38 -13.18 -5.21
CA LEU A 363 29.38 -14.62 -5.05
C LEU A 363 28.28 -15.25 -5.92
N ARG A 364 28.41 -16.56 -6.18
CA ARG A 364 27.33 -17.33 -6.82
C ARG A 364 26.25 -17.73 -5.83
N ASN A 365 26.59 -17.81 -4.55
CA ASN A 365 25.70 -18.19 -3.47
C ASN A 365 25.90 -17.14 -2.38
N GLU A 366 24.85 -16.35 -2.12
CA GLU A 366 24.85 -15.34 -1.07
C GLU A 366 24.23 -15.97 0.19
N SER A 367 24.99 -15.98 1.29
CA SER A 367 24.53 -16.65 2.51
C SER A 367 23.30 -15.94 3.06
N GLU A 368 22.23 -16.71 3.32
CA GLU A 368 21.08 -16.24 4.10
C GLU A 368 20.31 -15.06 3.46
N ASP A 369 20.43 -14.89 2.13
CA ASP A 369 19.76 -13.81 1.40
C ASP A 369 18.34 -14.17 0.96
N VAL A 370 17.35 -13.82 1.79
CA VAL A 370 15.93 -14.01 1.46
C VAL A 370 15.47 -13.21 0.23
N THR A 371 16.11 -12.07 -0.05
CA THR A 371 15.79 -11.24 -1.23
C THR A 371 16.18 -11.99 -2.49
N LEU A 372 17.39 -12.55 -2.53
CA LEU A 372 17.86 -13.33 -3.66
C LEU A 372 17.04 -14.61 -3.86
N ALA A 373 16.72 -15.32 -2.77
CA ALA A 373 15.83 -16.48 -2.83
C ALA A 373 14.44 -16.14 -3.39
N ALA A 374 13.85 -15.00 -2.98
CA ALA A 374 12.58 -14.52 -3.51
C ALA A 374 12.66 -14.17 -5.01
N ARG A 375 13.73 -13.50 -5.43
CA ARG A 375 13.97 -13.18 -6.85
C ARG A 375 14.09 -14.44 -7.70
N ASP A 376 14.84 -15.42 -7.22
CA ASP A 376 15.03 -16.71 -7.90
C ASP A 376 13.70 -17.49 -8.01
N ALA A 377 12.86 -17.48 -6.96
CA ALA A 377 11.52 -18.08 -7.01
C ALA A 377 10.62 -17.40 -8.05
N LEU A 378 10.62 -16.05 -8.08
CA LEU A 378 9.85 -15.26 -9.02
C LEU A 378 10.29 -15.46 -10.48
N LEU A 379 11.60 -15.44 -10.75
CA LEU A 379 12.14 -15.67 -12.09
C LEU A 379 11.76 -17.07 -12.62
N LYS A 380 11.77 -18.08 -11.76
CA LYS A 380 11.27 -19.42 -12.13
C LYS A 380 9.76 -19.45 -12.37
N MET A 381 8.96 -18.66 -11.65
CA MET A 381 7.51 -18.55 -11.90
C MET A 381 7.26 -17.93 -13.28
N ILE A 382 7.98 -16.86 -13.61
CA ILE A 382 7.90 -16.23 -14.94
C ILE A 382 8.32 -17.22 -16.03
N ALA A 383 9.38 -18.00 -15.81
CA ALA A 383 9.80 -19.05 -16.73
C ALA A 383 8.75 -20.17 -16.89
N LEU A 384 8.04 -20.55 -15.81
CA LEU A 384 6.92 -21.49 -15.87
C LEU A 384 5.77 -20.92 -16.70
N LEU A 385 5.35 -19.68 -16.42
CA LEU A 385 4.23 -19.01 -17.08
C LEU A 385 4.45 -18.76 -18.58
N THR A 386 5.70 -18.54 -18.98
CA THR A 386 6.11 -18.35 -20.38
C THR A 386 6.51 -19.65 -21.08
N GLY A 387 6.63 -20.75 -20.32
CA GLY A 387 7.14 -22.03 -20.78
C GLY A 387 6.08 -22.97 -21.37
N PRO A 388 6.52 -24.12 -21.92
CA PRO A 388 5.63 -25.09 -22.57
C PRO A 388 4.69 -25.83 -21.61
N THR A 389 4.97 -25.78 -20.31
CA THR A 389 4.15 -26.38 -19.24
C THR A 389 3.34 -25.33 -18.48
N SER A 390 3.17 -24.14 -19.06
CA SER A 390 2.42 -23.05 -18.44
C SER A 390 0.98 -23.50 -18.14
N PRO A 391 0.46 -23.19 -16.94
CA PRO A 391 -0.94 -23.41 -16.62
C PRO A 391 -1.88 -22.35 -17.22
N ALA A 392 -1.33 -21.27 -17.81
CA ALA A 392 -2.13 -20.19 -18.36
C ALA A 392 -2.94 -20.65 -19.60
N PRO A 393 -4.17 -20.13 -19.80
CA PRO A 393 -5.03 -20.54 -20.91
C PRO A 393 -4.50 -20.08 -22.28
N SER A 394 -3.62 -19.08 -22.30
CA SER A 394 -2.93 -18.59 -23.49
C SER A 394 -1.46 -18.31 -23.18
N PRO A 395 -0.55 -18.43 -24.18
CA PRO A 395 0.84 -18.05 -24.01
C PRO A 395 0.98 -16.61 -23.52
N LEU A 396 1.83 -16.39 -22.51
CA LEU A 396 2.14 -15.08 -21.97
C LEU A 396 3.52 -14.63 -22.43
N THR A 397 3.70 -13.33 -22.67
CA THR A 397 5.03 -12.72 -22.72
C THR A 397 5.65 -12.68 -21.33
N ALA A 398 6.95 -12.39 -21.26
CA ALA A 398 7.64 -12.24 -19.97
C ALA A 398 7.05 -11.09 -19.14
N GLU A 399 6.72 -9.97 -19.79
CA GLU A 399 6.11 -8.79 -19.16
C GLU A 399 4.70 -9.11 -18.65
N GLN A 400 3.89 -9.80 -19.44
CA GLN A 400 2.57 -10.26 -19.01
C GLN A 400 2.66 -11.20 -17.81
N ALA A 401 3.59 -12.16 -17.83
CA ALA A 401 3.82 -13.06 -16.72
C ALA A 401 4.29 -12.33 -15.45
N TYR A 402 5.16 -11.32 -15.59
CA TYR A 402 5.64 -10.52 -14.47
C TYR A 402 4.52 -9.68 -13.84
N LEU A 403 3.71 -8.98 -14.66
CA LEU A 403 2.57 -8.21 -14.18
C LEU A 403 1.49 -9.11 -13.56
N LEU A 404 1.24 -10.31 -14.13
CA LEU A 404 0.37 -11.31 -13.52
C LEU A 404 0.87 -11.74 -12.15
N CYS A 405 2.18 -11.96 -11.99
CA CYS A 405 2.75 -12.31 -10.68
C CYS A 405 2.50 -11.22 -9.63
N SER A 406 2.48 -9.95 -10.02
CA SER A 406 2.23 -8.83 -9.10
C SER A 406 0.83 -8.85 -8.49
N VAL A 407 -0.13 -9.52 -9.14
CA VAL A 407 -1.55 -9.50 -8.75
C VAL A 407 -2.12 -10.87 -8.38
N ALA A 408 -1.40 -11.96 -8.71
CA ALA A 408 -1.91 -13.33 -8.58
C ALA A 408 -0.90 -14.33 -7.98
N CYS A 409 0.33 -13.90 -7.65
CA CYS A 409 1.35 -14.77 -7.08
C CYS A 409 1.79 -14.33 -5.68
N ASP A 410 2.03 -15.30 -4.80
CA ASP A 410 2.35 -15.05 -3.40
C ASP A 410 3.75 -15.56 -3.02
N LEU A 411 4.66 -14.63 -2.69
CA LEU A 411 5.99 -14.94 -2.17
C LEU A 411 5.93 -15.28 -0.68
N HIS A 412 6.14 -16.55 -0.36
CA HIS A 412 6.20 -17.05 1.01
C HIS A 412 7.63 -17.43 1.40
N ILE A 413 8.10 -16.83 2.50
CA ILE A 413 9.31 -17.31 3.19
C ILE A 413 9.01 -18.72 3.70
N SER A 414 9.69 -19.72 3.12
CA SER A 414 9.44 -21.14 3.42
C SER A 414 10.34 -21.62 4.56
N ASN A 415 11.62 -21.22 4.56
CA ASN A 415 12.51 -21.40 5.71
C ASN A 415 13.61 -20.32 5.74
N LEU A 416 14.14 -20.05 6.94
CA LEU A 416 15.24 -19.11 7.21
C LEU A 416 16.32 -19.72 8.12
N VAL A 417 16.50 -21.05 8.09
CA VAL A 417 17.39 -21.73 9.05
C VAL A 417 18.34 -22.74 8.40
N ASP A 418 18.08 -23.15 7.16
CA ASP A 418 18.87 -24.17 6.47
C ASP A 418 20.07 -23.55 5.76
N VAL A 419 21.11 -23.23 6.53
CA VAL A 419 22.30 -22.56 6.00
C VAL A 419 23.03 -23.38 4.92
N PRO A 420 23.55 -22.73 3.86
CA PRO A 420 23.50 -21.29 3.59
C PRO A 420 22.23 -20.83 2.85
N ASN A 421 21.33 -21.74 2.48
CA ASN A 421 20.29 -21.51 1.49
C ASN A 421 18.90 -21.42 2.12
N TYR A 422 18.44 -20.20 2.39
CA TYR A 422 17.04 -19.95 2.69
C TYR A 422 16.17 -20.26 1.47
N VAL A 423 14.91 -20.64 1.70
CA VAL A 423 13.97 -20.95 0.64
C VAL A 423 12.79 -20.00 0.68
N VAL A 424 12.49 -19.42 -0.48
CA VAL A 424 11.24 -18.70 -0.75
C VAL A 424 10.47 -19.48 -1.80
N SER A 425 9.16 -19.61 -1.60
CA SER A 425 8.25 -20.22 -2.57
C SER A 425 7.35 -19.14 -3.15
N ASN A 426 7.13 -19.16 -4.46
CA ASN A 426 6.20 -18.25 -5.14
C ASN A 426 4.98 -19.05 -5.59
N PHE A 427 3.82 -18.81 -4.98
CA PHE A 427 2.58 -19.56 -5.23
C PHE A 427 1.71 -18.82 -6.25
N LEU A 428 1.45 -19.42 -7.41
CA LEU A 428 0.43 -18.95 -8.34
C LEU A 428 -0.91 -19.58 -8.01
N GLN A 429 -1.92 -18.74 -7.79
CA GLN A 429 -3.31 -19.17 -7.62
C GLN A 429 -3.88 -19.62 -8.97
N LEU A 430 -4.24 -20.89 -9.13
CA LEU A 430 -4.72 -21.42 -10.42
C LEU A 430 -6.19 -21.07 -10.69
N ASP A 431 -6.93 -20.69 -9.67
CA ASP A 431 -8.35 -20.32 -9.79
C ASP A 431 -8.54 -19.04 -10.63
N VAL A 432 -7.47 -18.25 -10.82
CA VAL A 432 -7.46 -17.06 -11.69
C VAL A 432 -7.68 -17.39 -13.17
N PHE A 433 -7.45 -18.64 -13.58
CA PHE A 433 -7.63 -19.10 -14.96
C PHE A 433 -8.98 -19.82 -15.21
N ARG A 434 -9.77 -20.09 -14.16
CA ARG A 434 -11.04 -20.84 -14.29
C ARG A 434 -12.20 -19.90 -14.55
N GLY A 435 -13.21 -20.32 -15.32
CA GLY A 435 -14.45 -19.56 -15.55
C GLY A 435 -15.47 -19.69 -14.39
N PRO A 436 -16.56 -18.88 -14.35
CA PRO A 436 -17.58 -19.03 -13.32
C PRO A 436 -18.26 -20.40 -13.44
N GLY A 437 -18.16 -21.24 -12.40
CA GLY A 437 -18.87 -22.52 -12.32
C GLY A 437 -18.15 -23.75 -12.87
N GLU A 438 -16.83 -23.69 -13.08
CA GLU A 438 -15.97 -24.85 -13.37
C GLU A 438 -15.28 -25.43 -12.13
#